data_AF-A0A951KC11-F1
#
_entry.id   AF-A0A951KC11-F1
#
_cell.length_a   1.000
_cell.length_b   1.000
_cell.length_c   1.000
_cell.angle_alpha   90.00
_cell.angle_beta   90.00
_cell.angle_gamma   90.00
#
_symmetry.space_group_name_H-M   'P 1'
#
loop_
_entity.id
_entity.type
_entity.pdbx_description
1 polymer ?
#
loop_
_entity_poly.entity_id
_entity_poly.type
_entity_poly.pdbx_seq_one_letter_code
_entity_poly.pdbx_strand_id
1 'polypeptide(L)'
;MKLLIFSDIHNDWKALEGLLAIEADRYIAAGDQVTWARGLDQCGEILRKRGDKVYVLPGNHESSDDVVTMCARFGLNDFHERQFSVGKWHVAGLGYSNPT
;
A
#
# COMPACT_ATOMS: atom_id res chain seq x y z
N MET A 1 -18.32 -3.51 5.39
CA MET A 1 -17.07 -3.24 4.68
C MET A 1 -15.92 -3.77 5.50
N LYS A 2 -15.05 -4.58 4.89
CA LYS A 2 -13.83 -5.12 5.48
C LYS A 2 -12.63 -4.42 4.86
N LEU A 3 -11.81 -3.80 5.70
CA LEU A 3 -10.50 -3.25 5.30
C LEU A 3 -9.43 -4.21 5.81
N LEU A 4 -8.48 -4.59 4.95
CA LEU A 4 -7.25 -5.20 5.39
C LEU A 4 -6.15 -4.15 5.32
N ILE A 5 -5.57 -3.81 6.46
CA ILE A 5 -4.51 -2.81 6.59
C ILE A 5 -3.26 -3.53 7.10
N PHE A 6 -2.12 -3.29 6.47
CA PHE A 6 -0.84 -3.90 6.83
C PHE A 6 0.30 -2.92 6.57
N SER A 7 1.39 -3.08 7.32
CA SER A 7 2.58 -2.23 7.32
C SER A 7 3.83 -3.10 7.48
N ASP A 8 5.01 -2.49 7.33
CA ASP A 8 6.33 -3.08 7.63
C ASP A 8 6.56 -4.46 7.00
N ILE A 9 6.21 -4.59 5.73
CA ILE A 9 6.45 -5.81 4.96
C ILE A 9 7.96 -6.01 4.73
N HIS A 10 8.72 -4.93 4.50
CA HIS A 10 10.17 -4.99 4.35
C HIS A 10 10.69 -6.14 3.47
N ASN A 11 10.12 -6.30 2.28
CA ASN A 11 10.45 -7.39 1.34
C ASN A 11 10.09 -8.82 1.79
N ASP A 12 9.33 -9.02 2.86
CA ASP A 12 8.77 -10.34 3.21
C ASP A 12 7.61 -10.68 2.26
N TRP A 13 7.97 -11.18 1.08
CA TRP A 13 7.04 -11.53 0.02
C TRP A 13 6.09 -12.64 0.42
N LYS A 14 6.53 -13.56 1.27
CA LYS A 14 5.69 -14.65 1.75
C LYS A 14 4.60 -14.12 2.68
N ALA A 15 4.96 -13.22 3.60
CA ALA A 15 3.99 -12.54 4.44
C ALA A 15 3.02 -11.70 3.60
N LEU A 16 3.53 -10.94 2.63
CA LEU A 16 2.68 -10.14 1.73
C LEU A 16 1.67 -11.01 0.96
N GLU A 17 2.11 -12.12 0.38
CA GLU A 17 1.21 -13.05 -0.31
C GLU A 17 0.19 -13.68 0.65
N GLY A 18 0.60 -14.04 1.87
CA GLY A 18 -0.29 -14.56 2.90
C GLY A 18 -1.36 -13.55 3.32
N LEU A 19 -0.98 -12.27 3.47
CA LEU A 19 -1.93 -11.18 3.75
C LEU A 19 -2.90 -10.99 2.59
N LEU A 20 -2.41 -10.97 1.34
CA LEU A 20 -3.26 -10.82 0.18
C LEU A 20 -4.18 -12.03 -0.05
N ALA A 21 -3.94 -13.19 0.56
CA ALA A 21 -4.86 -14.32 0.52
C ALA A 21 -6.14 -14.06 1.34
N ILE A 22 -6.11 -13.16 2.32
CA ILE A 22 -7.28 -12.75 3.11
C ILE A 22 -8.21 -11.90 2.22
N GLU A 23 -9.49 -12.26 2.16
CA GLU A 23 -10.48 -11.48 1.40
C GLU A 23 -10.94 -10.24 2.16
N ALA A 24 -10.82 -9.09 1.50
CA ALA A 24 -11.29 -7.80 1.97
C ALA A 24 -11.89 -6.98 0.83
N ASP A 25 -12.68 -5.97 1.16
CA ASP A 25 -13.25 -5.06 0.16
C ASP A 25 -12.18 -4.08 -0.35
N ARG A 26 -11.23 -3.72 0.51
CA ARG A 26 -10.10 -2.83 0.23
C ARG A 26 -8.86 -3.27 1.01
N TYR A 27 -7.70 -2.99 0.44
CA TYR A 27 -6.38 -3.31 0.98
C TYR A 27 -5.60 -2.01 1.12
N ILE A 28 -5.04 -1.74 2.30
CA ILE A 28 -4.22 -0.55 2.55
C ILE A 28 -2.83 -1.01 2.97
N ALA A 29 -1.86 -0.75 2.11
CA ALA A 29 -0.44 -0.97 2.30
C ALA A 29 0.15 0.32 2.91
N ALA A 30 0.44 0.31 4.21
CA ALA A 30 0.72 1.51 5.00
C ALA A 30 2.22 1.84 5.18
N GLY A 31 3.10 1.33 4.31
CA GLY A 31 4.56 1.43 4.46
C GLY A 31 5.08 0.65 5.68
N ASP A 32 6.36 0.31 5.82
CA ASP A 32 7.39 0.15 4.79
C ASP A 32 7.15 -1.13 3.96
N GLN A 33 7.02 -1.02 2.65
CA GLN A 33 6.73 -2.15 1.76
C GLN A 33 7.99 -2.94 1.40
N VAL A 34 9.07 -2.21 1.21
CA VAL A 34 10.39 -2.64 0.81
C VAL A 34 11.44 -1.98 1.68
N THR A 35 12.66 -2.49 1.61
CA THR A 35 13.77 -1.93 2.37
C THR A 35 14.64 -1.07 1.47
N TRP A 36 14.80 0.21 1.82
CA TRP A 36 15.60 1.19 1.09
C TRP A 36 15.27 1.25 -0.42
N ALA A 37 13.98 1.32 -0.76
CA ALA A 37 13.41 1.35 -2.12
C ALA A 37 13.76 0.15 -3.02
N ARG A 38 14.34 -0.93 -2.48
CA ARG A 38 14.75 -2.10 -3.28
C ARG A 38 13.62 -3.12 -3.37
N GLY A 39 13.14 -3.39 -4.58
CA GLY A 39 12.13 -4.42 -4.83
C GLY A 39 10.71 -3.91 -5.06
N LEU A 40 10.54 -2.63 -5.37
CA LEU A 40 9.25 -2.02 -5.70
C LEU A 40 8.52 -2.74 -6.85
N ASP A 41 9.25 -3.19 -7.87
CA ASP A 41 8.67 -3.96 -8.98
C ASP A 41 8.04 -5.28 -8.51
N GLN A 42 8.74 -6.01 -7.64
CA GLN A 42 8.22 -7.27 -7.08
C GLN A 42 7.05 -7.03 -6.13
N CYS A 43 7.14 -5.98 -5.29
CA CYS A 43 6.04 -5.57 -4.43
C CYS A 43 4.79 -5.23 -5.25
N GLY A 44 4.94 -4.38 -6.27
CA GLY A 44 3.85 -3.98 -7.16
C GLY A 44 3.23 -5.16 -7.91
N GLU A 45 4.03 -6.10 -8.42
CA GLU A 45 3.54 -7.31 -9.09
C GLU A 45 2.69 -8.19 -8.14
N ILE A 46 3.10 -8.33 -6.88
CA ILE A 46 2.33 -9.07 -5.87
C ILE A 46 1.03 -8.32 -5.52
N LEU A 47 1.10 -7.01 -5.27
CA LEU A 47 -0.05 -6.17 -4.95
C LEU A 47 -1.08 -6.14 -6.09
N ARG A 48 -0.64 -6.19 -7.36
CA ARG A 48 -1.53 -6.22 -8.54
C ARG A 48 -2.56 -7.35 -8.49
N LYS A 49 -2.30 -8.43 -7.75
CA LYS A 49 -3.27 -9.54 -7.54
C LYS A 49 -4.62 -9.05 -6.99
N ARG A 50 -4.65 -7.92 -6.27
CA ARG A 50 -5.89 -7.28 -5.78
C ARG A 50 -6.23 -5.97 -6.52
N GLY A 51 -5.34 -5.49 -7.40
CA GLY A 51 -5.58 -4.43 -8.37
C GLY A 51 -6.06 -3.11 -7.78
N ASP A 52 -7.12 -2.55 -8.37
CA ASP A 52 -7.75 -1.28 -8.01
C ASP A 52 -8.35 -1.22 -6.60
N LYS A 53 -8.34 -2.34 -5.86
CA LYS A 53 -8.73 -2.40 -4.44
C LYS A 53 -7.58 -2.07 -3.50
N VAL A 54 -6.35 -1.97 -3.99
CA VAL A 54 -5.14 -1.69 -3.20
C VAL A 54 -4.84 -0.21 -3.18
N TYR A 55 -4.62 0.33 -1.98
CA TYR A 55 -4.23 1.70 -1.68
C TYR A 55 -2.88 1.64 -0.99
N VAL A 56 -1.91 2.41 -1.47
CA VAL A 56 -0.52 2.34 -0.99
C VAL A 56 -0.09 3.71 -0.46
N LEU A 57 0.54 3.68 0.71
CA LEU A 57 1.20 4.80 1.35
C LEU A 57 2.71 4.51 1.41
N PRO A 58 3.58 5.53 1.25
CA PRO A 58 4.99 5.38 1.53
C PRO A 58 5.22 5.23 3.04
N GLY A 59 6.15 4.36 3.41
CA GLY A 59 6.77 4.42 4.73
C GLY A 59 8.01 5.31 4.70
N ASN A 60 8.98 5.03 5.56
CA ASN A 60 10.28 5.70 5.58
C ASN A 60 11.28 5.12 4.57
N HIS A 61 11.06 3.90 4.09
CA HIS A 61 11.97 3.19 3.20
C HIS A 61 11.62 3.36 1.72
N GLU A 62 10.54 4.06 1.40
CA GLU A 62 10.16 4.50 0.06
C GLU A 62 9.93 6.00 0.03
N SER A 63 10.12 6.62 -1.13
CA SER A 63 9.59 7.95 -1.38
C SER A 63 8.12 7.91 -1.84
N SER A 64 7.40 9.04 -1.74
CA SER A 64 6.08 9.18 -2.34
C SER A 64 6.15 8.99 -3.85
N ASP A 65 7.24 9.44 -4.50
CA ASP A 65 7.44 9.25 -5.95
C ASP A 65 7.65 7.78 -6.32
N ASP A 66 8.33 7.01 -5.47
CA ASP A 66 8.46 5.55 -5.64
C ASP A 66 7.08 4.88 -5.61
N VAL A 67 6.25 5.24 -4.63
CA VAL A 67 4.89 4.72 -4.49
C VAL A 67 4.00 5.14 -5.64
N VAL A 68 4.03 6.41 -6.06
CA VAL A 68 3.28 6.93 -7.22
C VAL A 68 3.66 6.13 -8.47
N THR A 69 4.96 5.97 -8.73
CA THR A 69 5.49 5.27 -9.90
C THR A 69 5.08 3.80 -9.91
N MET A 70 5.24 3.11 -8.78
CA MET A 70 4.82 1.72 -8.61
C MET A 70 3.31 1.58 -8.82
N CYS A 71 2.49 2.44 -8.19
CA CYS A 71 1.05 2.37 -8.31
C CYS A 71 0.58 2.56 -9.75
N ALA A 72 1.11 3.57 -10.45
CA ALA A 72 0.81 3.82 -11.86
C ALA A 72 1.18 2.62 -12.76
N ARG A 73 2.33 2.00 -12.51
CA ARG A 73 2.81 0.85 -13.28
C ARG A 73 1.95 -0.40 -13.10
N PHE A 74 1.46 -0.65 -11.89
CA PHE A 74 0.77 -1.90 -11.53
C PHE A 74 -0.75 -1.75 -11.35
N GLY A 75 -1.32 -0.59 -11.65
CA GLY A 75 -2.77 -0.37 -11.54
C GLY A 75 -3.28 -0.37 -10.10
N LEU A 76 -2.52 0.23 -9.19
CA LEU A 76 -2.87 0.41 -7.77
C LEU A 76 -3.25 1.87 -7.51
N ASN A 77 -3.76 2.17 -6.32
CA ASN A 77 -4.06 3.54 -5.91
C ASN A 77 -2.94 4.09 -5.02
N ASP A 78 -2.27 5.16 -5.44
CA ASP A 78 -1.46 5.96 -4.53
C ASP A 78 -2.38 6.74 -3.59
N PHE A 79 -2.11 6.64 -2.29
CA PHE A 79 -2.97 7.12 -1.22
C PHE A 79 -2.31 8.15 -0.28
N HIS A 80 -1.06 8.54 -0.53
CA HIS A 80 -0.38 9.55 0.28
C HIS A 80 -0.98 10.94 0.06
N GLU A 81 -1.24 11.69 1.14
CA GLU A 81 -1.87 13.02 1.12
C GLU A 81 -3.19 13.06 0.37
N ARG A 82 -3.91 11.94 0.37
CA ARG A 82 -5.17 11.76 -0.34
C ARG A 82 -6.24 11.24 0.59
N GLN A 83 -7.47 11.34 0.11
CA GLN A 83 -8.64 10.84 0.80
C GLN A 83 -9.62 10.20 -0.17
N PHE A 84 -10.40 9.26 0.34
CA PHE A 84 -11.56 8.74 -0.35
C PHE A 84 -12.72 8.55 0.63
N SER A 85 -13.92 8.45 0.07
CA SER A 85 -15.14 8.19 0.84
C SER A 85 -15.65 6.79 0.52
N VAL A 86 -16.12 6.07 1.54
CA VAL A 86 -16.72 4.76 1.36
C VAL A 86 -17.91 4.59 2.30
N GLY A 87 -19.11 4.60 1.72
CA GLY A 87 -20.34 4.72 2.50
C GLY A 87 -20.34 5.99 3.34
N LYS A 88 -20.44 5.84 4.66
CA LYS A 88 -20.43 6.96 5.63
C LYS A 88 -19.03 7.35 6.14
N TRP A 89 -17.99 6.68 5.66
CA TRP A 89 -16.62 6.87 6.16
C TRP A 89 -15.82 7.73 5.20
N HIS A 90 -15.02 8.64 5.77
CA HIS A 90 -13.94 9.34 5.07
C HIS A 90 -12.63 8.75 5.55
N VAL A 91 -11.78 8.33 4.62
CA VAL A 91 -10.48 7.73 4.91
C VAL A 91 -9.43 8.63 4.29
N ALA A 92 -8.47 9.08 5.10
CA ALA A 92 -7.35 9.90 4.68
C ALA A 92 -6.04 9.16 4.93
N GLY A 93 -5.09 9.31 4.02
CA GLY A 93 -3.79 8.66 4.05
C GLY A 93 -2.65 9.65 4.25
N LEU A 94 -1.83 9.42 5.26
CA LEU A 94 -0.60 10.17 5.50
C LEU A 94 0.49 9.18 5.89
N GLY A 95 1.44 8.98 4.98
CA GLY A 95 2.59 8.07 5.13
C GLY A 95 3.75 8.77 5.84
N TYR A 96 4.94 8.14 5.79
CA TYR A 96 6.17 8.57 6.48
C TYR A 96 6.09 8.60 8.01
N SER A 97 7.26 8.80 8.64
CA SER A 97 7.36 9.25 10.03
C SER A 97 6.85 10.68 10.17
N ASN A 98 5.68 10.83 10.78
CA ASN A 98 5.10 12.11 11.13
C ASN A 98 5.41 12.45 12.60
N PRO A 99 5.74 13.71 12.94
CA PRO A 99 5.80 14.12 14.33
C PRO A 99 4.40 14.01 14.95
N THR A 100 4.26 13.14 15.94
CA THR A 100 3.03 12.94 16.74
C THR A 100 3.04 13.77 17.99
#